data_AF-A0A2D9DMC2-F1
#
_entry.id   AF-A0A2D9DMC2-F1
#
_cell.length_a   1.000
_cell.length_b   1.000
_cell.length_c   1.000
_cell.angle_alpha   90.00
_cell.angle_beta   90.00
_cell.angle_gamma   90.00
#
_symmetry.space_group_name_H-M   'P 1'
#
loop_
_entity.id
_entity.type
_entity.pdbx_description
1 polymer ?
#
loop_
_entity_poly.entity_id
_entity_poly.type
_entity_poly.pdbx_seq_one_letter_code
_entity_poly.pdbx_strand_id
1 'polypeptide(L)'
;MKKIVFLILACFSLGMNAQNAQKAEQLLNEVSKKVSSYDNMVIDFKYALENTSENIHQETRGDASIKGDKYVLNFMGTTQLFDGKKVYTIIPEDEEINISNYVAEDENNITPSKMFTFYQDGYNFDWDITQNVNGRTIQYVKLTPKDSEAEVKNILLGIDKETKNIYNLIQTQPNGTKITITVKSFKTNQSLAQNLFTFDESRYSNYYINRLD
;
A
#
# COMPACT_ATOMS: atom_id res chain seq x y z
N MET A 1 5.79 -52.00 9.70
CA MET A 1 4.86 -51.35 8.75
C MET A 1 4.19 -50.10 9.32
N LYS A 2 3.63 -50.12 10.55
CA LYS A 2 3.03 -48.91 11.20
C LYS A 2 3.99 -47.71 11.35
N LYS A 3 5.30 -47.96 11.55
CA LYS A 3 6.32 -46.89 11.66
C LYS A 3 6.71 -46.22 10.32
N ILE A 4 6.53 -46.91 9.18
CA ILE A 4 6.83 -46.37 7.84
C ILE A 4 5.69 -45.46 7.36
N VAL A 5 4.45 -45.80 7.70
CA VAL A 5 3.27 -44.97 7.40
C VAL A 5 3.35 -43.61 8.13
N PHE A 6 3.84 -43.58 9.36
CA PHE A 6 4.04 -42.33 10.11
C PHE A 6 5.11 -41.41 9.50
N LEU A 7 6.16 -41.99 8.90
CA LEU A 7 7.23 -41.21 8.27
C LEU A 7 6.78 -40.57 6.95
N ILE A 8 5.92 -41.25 6.18
CA ILE A 8 5.34 -40.73 4.93
C ILE A 8 4.33 -39.61 5.22
N LEU A 9 3.56 -39.72 6.31
CA LEU A 9 2.58 -38.69 6.70
C LEU A 9 3.26 -37.41 7.20
N ALA A 10 4.43 -37.52 7.84
CA ALA A 10 5.24 -36.37 8.29
C ALA A 10 5.91 -35.60 7.13
N CYS A 11 6.21 -36.26 6.00
CA CYS A 11 6.73 -35.58 4.81
C CYS A 11 5.65 -34.78 4.04
N PHE A 12 4.36 -35.12 4.20
CA PHE A 12 3.27 -34.45 3.49
C PHE A 12 2.95 -33.05 4.03
N SER A 13 3.14 -32.79 5.32
CA SER A 13 2.86 -31.48 5.94
C SER A 13 3.87 -30.39 5.54
N LEU A 14 5.10 -30.77 5.17
CA LEU A 14 6.11 -29.82 4.69
C LEU A 14 5.83 -29.34 3.26
N GLY A 15 5.20 -30.15 2.41
CA GLY A 15 4.88 -29.78 1.02
C GLY A 15 3.73 -28.79 0.87
N MET A 16 2.75 -28.79 1.78
CA MET A 16 1.57 -27.92 1.70
C MET A 16 1.90 -26.44 1.92
N ASN A 17 2.85 -26.13 2.81
CA ASN A 17 3.23 -24.75 3.12
C ASN A 17 4.00 -24.11 1.96
N ALA A 18 4.91 -24.84 1.32
CA ALA A 18 5.67 -24.35 0.16
C ALA A 18 4.75 -24.02 -1.03
N GLN A 19 3.69 -24.82 -1.25
CA GLN A 19 2.73 -24.58 -2.31
C GLN A 19 1.88 -23.31 -2.08
N ASN A 20 1.56 -22.99 -0.83
CA ASN A 20 0.79 -21.79 -0.49
C ASN A 20 1.60 -20.51 -0.68
N ALA A 21 2.85 -20.49 -0.20
CA ALA A 21 3.76 -19.36 -0.40
C ALA A 21 3.99 -19.08 -1.90
N GLN A 22 4.20 -20.12 -2.70
CA GLN A 22 4.39 -19.98 -4.14
C GLN A 22 3.17 -19.39 -4.85
N LYS A 23 1.95 -19.80 -4.47
CA LYS A 23 0.72 -19.21 -5.02
C LYS A 23 0.57 -17.74 -4.65
N ALA A 24 0.87 -17.39 -3.40
CA ALA A 24 0.80 -16.02 -2.91
C ALA A 24 1.78 -15.12 -3.68
N GLU A 25 3.03 -15.56 -3.82
CA GLU A 25 4.05 -14.87 -4.60
C GLU A 25 3.63 -14.69 -6.07
N GLN A 26 3.09 -15.74 -6.70
CA GLN A 26 2.58 -15.63 -8.08
C GLN A 26 1.48 -14.59 -8.22
N LEU A 27 0.49 -14.58 -7.32
CA LEU A 27 -0.59 -13.60 -7.36
C LEU A 27 -0.05 -12.17 -7.13
N LEU A 28 0.86 -11.99 -6.18
CA LEU A 28 1.50 -10.71 -5.92
C LEU A 28 2.33 -10.22 -7.12
N ASN A 29 2.97 -11.13 -7.86
CA ASN A 29 3.68 -10.80 -9.09
C ASN A 29 2.74 -10.41 -10.23
N GLU A 30 1.57 -11.06 -10.35
CA GLU A 30 0.52 -10.66 -11.29
C GLU A 30 0.00 -9.24 -10.99
N VAL A 31 -0.22 -8.91 -9.72
CA VAL A 31 -0.63 -7.57 -9.29
C VAL A 31 0.44 -6.54 -9.66
N SER A 32 1.70 -6.78 -9.28
CA SER A 32 2.82 -5.88 -9.57
C SER A 32 2.95 -5.62 -11.07
N LYS A 33 2.95 -6.69 -11.89
CA LYS A 33 3.03 -6.59 -13.35
C LYS A 33 1.87 -5.79 -13.94
N LYS A 34 0.65 -5.97 -13.39
CA LYS A 34 -0.54 -5.23 -13.83
C LYS A 34 -0.39 -3.74 -13.52
N VAL A 35 0.00 -3.39 -12.30
CA VAL A 35 0.22 -2.00 -11.88
C VAL A 35 1.28 -1.32 -12.76
N SER A 36 2.41 -1.99 -13.00
CA SER A 36 3.49 -1.47 -13.86
C SER A 36 3.10 -1.31 -15.34
N SER A 37 1.99 -1.90 -15.78
CA SER A 37 1.52 -1.78 -17.17
C SER A 37 0.68 -0.53 -17.43
N TYR A 38 0.25 0.18 -16.38
CA TYR A 38 -0.58 1.37 -16.51
C TYR A 38 0.28 2.61 -16.74
N ASP A 39 -0.14 3.46 -17.67
CA ASP A 39 0.51 4.76 -17.92
C ASP A 39 0.31 5.70 -16.73
N ASN A 40 -0.86 5.64 -16.12
CA ASN A 40 -1.19 6.36 -14.90
C ASN A 40 -2.33 5.68 -14.14
N MET A 41 -2.48 6.05 -12.87
CA MET A 41 -3.53 5.59 -11.98
C MET A 41 -4.14 6.77 -11.23
N VAL A 42 -5.46 6.76 -11.08
CA VAL A 42 -6.22 7.69 -10.23
C VAL A 42 -7.06 6.85 -9.27
N ILE A 43 -6.81 7.03 -7.97
CA ILE A 43 -7.27 6.14 -6.91
C ILE A 43 -7.98 6.98 -5.87
N ASP A 44 -9.22 6.63 -5.55
CA ASP A 44 -9.91 7.15 -4.36
C ASP A 44 -9.91 6.05 -3.31
N PHE A 45 -9.56 6.38 -2.06
CA PHE A 45 -9.48 5.41 -0.98
C PHE A 45 -10.14 5.91 0.31
N LYS A 46 -10.53 4.95 1.14
CA LYS A 46 -10.95 5.16 2.53
C LYS A 46 -9.86 4.65 3.45
N TYR A 47 -9.45 5.46 4.41
CA TYR A 47 -8.60 5.06 5.53
C TYR A 47 -9.47 4.89 6.78
N ALA A 48 -9.19 3.85 7.55
CA ALA A 48 -9.76 3.65 8.88
C ALA A 48 -8.67 3.19 9.85
N LEU A 49 -8.65 3.79 11.04
CA LEU A 49 -7.85 3.35 12.18
C LEU A 49 -8.80 2.89 13.28
N GLU A 50 -8.55 1.70 13.80
CA GLU A 50 -9.31 1.12 14.90
C GLU A 50 -8.35 0.57 15.96
N ASN A 51 -8.55 0.96 17.21
CA ASN A 51 -7.96 0.29 18.36
C ASN A 51 -9.05 0.08 19.41
N THR A 52 -9.47 -1.17 19.58
CA THR A 52 -10.57 -1.52 20.48
C THR A 52 -10.20 -1.36 21.96
N SER A 53 -8.93 -1.58 22.35
CA SER A 53 -8.51 -1.43 23.76
C SER A 53 -8.50 0.03 24.20
N GLU A 54 -8.12 0.93 23.29
CA GLU A 54 -8.09 2.37 23.51
C GLU A 54 -9.42 3.06 23.15
N ASN A 55 -10.42 2.32 22.68
CA ASN A 55 -11.70 2.84 22.17
C ASN A 55 -11.53 3.93 21.08
N ILE A 56 -10.54 3.74 20.19
CA ILE A 56 -10.25 4.65 19.09
C ILE A 56 -10.86 4.09 17.81
N HIS A 57 -11.66 4.93 17.14
CA HIS A 57 -12.13 4.68 15.78
C HIS A 57 -12.10 5.98 14.99
N GLN A 58 -11.34 6.01 13.90
CA GLN A 58 -11.19 7.16 13.02
C GLN A 58 -11.31 6.72 11.58
N GLU A 59 -12.04 7.49 10.77
CA GLU A 59 -12.10 7.27 9.32
C GLU A 59 -11.85 8.58 8.58
N THR A 60 -11.14 8.49 7.46
CA THR A 60 -10.99 9.60 6.53
C THR A 60 -10.90 9.09 5.10
N ARG A 61 -10.93 10.01 4.13
CA ARG A 61 -10.76 9.71 2.71
C ARG A 61 -9.52 10.38 2.19
N GLY A 62 -8.98 9.82 1.13
CA GLY A 62 -7.93 10.43 0.36
C GLY A 62 -8.01 9.98 -1.09
N ASP A 63 -7.18 10.63 -1.90
CA ASP A 63 -7.02 10.29 -3.30
C ASP A 63 -5.55 10.39 -3.70
N ALA A 64 -5.20 9.62 -4.72
CA ALA A 64 -3.86 9.63 -5.31
C ALA A 64 -3.95 9.61 -6.83
N SER A 65 -3.15 10.46 -7.46
CA SER A 65 -2.86 10.40 -8.90
C SER A 65 -1.39 10.05 -9.08
N ILE A 66 -1.09 9.08 -9.95
CA ILE A 66 0.26 8.50 -10.10
C ILE A 66 0.58 8.39 -11.59
N LYS A 67 1.76 8.81 -12.02
CA LYS A 67 2.25 8.66 -13.39
C LYS A 67 3.77 8.44 -13.42
N GLY A 68 4.20 7.24 -13.79
CA GLY A 68 5.58 6.82 -13.59
C GLY A 68 5.93 6.92 -12.10
N ASP A 69 7.00 7.64 -11.78
CA ASP A 69 7.38 7.88 -10.38
C ASP A 69 6.68 9.08 -9.74
N LYS A 70 6.05 9.96 -10.55
CA LYS A 70 5.41 11.19 -10.05
C LYS A 70 4.07 10.88 -9.41
N TYR A 71 3.73 11.63 -8.38
CA TYR A 71 2.42 11.49 -7.73
C TYR A 71 1.90 12.77 -7.10
N VAL A 72 0.59 12.83 -6.91
CA VAL A 72 -0.11 13.72 -5.99
C VAL A 72 -0.94 12.85 -5.07
N LEU A 73 -0.79 13.02 -3.77
CA LEU A 73 -1.54 12.34 -2.72
C LEU A 73 -2.23 13.39 -1.85
N ASN A 74 -3.55 13.33 -1.78
CA ASN A 74 -4.34 14.14 -0.87
C ASN A 74 -4.81 13.25 0.28
N PHE A 75 -4.34 13.53 1.50
CA PHE A 75 -4.62 12.68 2.65
C PHE A 75 -4.51 13.44 3.96
N MET A 76 -5.47 13.24 4.87
CA MET A 76 -5.51 13.85 6.20
C MET A 76 -5.32 15.38 6.19
N GLY A 77 -5.95 16.07 5.23
CA GLY A 77 -5.85 17.52 5.10
C GLY A 77 -4.56 18.04 4.47
N THR A 78 -3.62 17.16 4.14
CA THR A 78 -2.35 17.51 3.48
C THR A 78 -2.34 17.09 2.01
N THR A 79 -1.58 17.80 1.18
CA THR A 79 -1.26 17.39 -0.19
C THR A 79 0.23 17.11 -0.27
N GLN A 80 0.61 15.87 -0.56
CA GLN A 80 1.97 15.51 -0.90
C GLN A 80 2.10 15.37 -2.41
N LEU A 81 2.98 16.14 -3.02
CA LEU A 81 3.27 16.14 -4.45
C LEU A 81 4.74 15.74 -4.65
N PHE A 82 4.99 14.86 -5.59
CA PHE A 82 6.34 14.54 -6.06
C PHE A 82 6.42 14.74 -7.56
N ASP A 83 7.31 15.65 -7.99
CA ASP A 83 7.45 16.07 -9.39
C ASP A 83 8.47 15.23 -10.18
N GLY A 84 9.10 14.26 -9.51
CA GLY A 84 10.21 13.45 -10.02
C GLY A 84 11.59 13.86 -9.49
N LYS A 85 11.68 14.96 -8.73
CA LYS A 85 12.93 15.47 -8.14
C LYS A 85 12.77 15.89 -6.68
N LYS A 86 11.65 16.53 -6.35
CA LYS A 86 11.38 17.10 -5.03
C LYS A 86 10.02 16.65 -4.51
N VAL A 87 9.95 16.44 -3.21
CA VAL A 87 8.70 16.21 -2.50
C VAL A 87 8.24 17.53 -1.91
N TYR A 88 6.98 17.84 -2.13
CA TYR A 88 6.30 19.03 -1.67
C TYR A 88 5.16 18.58 -0.74
N THR A 89 5.25 18.91 0.53
CA THR A 89 4.18 18.65 1.50
C THR A 89 3.50 19.97 1.81
N ILE A 90 2.27 20.13 1.33
CA ILE A 90 1.44 21.32 1.52
C ILE A 90 0.48 21.04 2.66
N ILE A 91 0.49 21.90 3.67
CA ILE A 91 -0.31 21.81 4.89
C ILE A 91 -1.18 23.08 4.95
N PRO A 92 -2.39 23.06 4.35
CA PRO A 92 -3.25 24.23 4.28
C PRO A 92 -3.69 24.80 5.62
N GLU A 93 -3.86 23.95 6.63
CA GLU A 93 -4.27 24.35 7.99
C GLU A 93 -3.25 25.30 8.63
N ASP A 94 -1.96 25.06 8.38
CA ASP A 94 -0.85 25.82 8.94
C ASP A 94 -0.32 26.91 7.97
N GLU A 95 -0.92 27.03 6.78
CA GLU A 95 -0.38 27.82 5.68
C GLU A 95 1.12 27.54 5.43
N GLU A 96 1.54 26.26 5.54
CA GLU A 96 2.93 25.84 5.44
C GLU A 96 3.18 24.90 4.24
N ILE A 97 4.36 25.03 3.63
CA ILE A 97 4.87 24.12 2.60
C ILE A 97 6.27 23.68 2.96
N ASN A 98 6.47 22.37 3.12
CA ASN A 98 7.78 21.76 3.23
C ASN A 98 8.24 21.25 1.85
N ILE A 99 9.43 21.66 1.42
CA ILE A 99 10.05 21.21 0.17
C ILE A 99 11.35 20.51 0.48
N SER A 100 11.43 19.22 0.13
CA SER A 100 12.63 18.40 0.31
C SER A 100 13.12 17.82 -1.01
N ASN A 101 14.42 17.55 -1.09
CA ASN A 101 14.99 16.75 -2.16
C ASN A 101 14.56 15.28 -2.01
N TYR A 102 14.28 14.61 -3.13
CA TYR A 102 14.03 13.17 -3.09
C TYR A 102 15.34 12.40 -3.00
N VAL A 103 15.49 11.64 -1.92
CA VAL A 103 16.61 10.72 -1.71
C VAL A 103 16.09 9.30 -1.92
N ALA A 104 16.46 8.68 -3.04
CA ALA A 104 15.93 7.38 -3.44
C ALA A 104 16.21 6.26 -2.41
N GLU A 105 17.36 6.37 -1.72
CA GLU A 105 17.84 5.41 -0.71
C GLU A 105 17.23 5.62 0.68
N ASP A 106 16.49 6.71 0.90
CA ASP A 106 15.78 6.89 2.17
C ASP A 106 14.55 5.98 2.20
N GLU A 107 14.56 5.00 3.10
CA GLU A 107 13.47 4.06 3.32
C GLU A 107 12.17 4.76 3.76
N ASN A 108 12.27 5.97 4.33
CA ASN A 108 11.13 6.79 4.71
C ASN A 108 10.47 7.50 3.51
N ASN A 109 11.15 7.59 2.37
CA ASN A 109 10.56 8.11 1.13
C ASN A 109 9.65 7.04 0.51
N ILE A 110 8.43 6.97 1.02
CA ILE A 110 7.36 6.10 0.52
C ILE A 110 6.69 6.80 -0.67
N THR A 111 7.01 6.36 -1.88
CA THR A 111 6.23 6.73 -3.06
C THR A 111 5.02 5.79 -3.19
N PRO A 112 3.91 6.23 -3.80
CA PRO A 112 2.81 5.33 -4.14
C PRO A 112 3.26 4.15 -5.02
N SER A 113 4.30 4.30 -5.83
CA SER A 113 4.91 3.20 -6.58
C SER A 113 5.52 2.14 -5.65
N LYS A 114 6.22 2.55 -4.58
CA LYS A 114 6.67 1.65 -3.50
C LYS A 114 5.49 0.99 -2.77
N MET A 115 4.33 1.63 -2.65
CA MET A 115 3.13 0.99 -2.05
C MET A 115 2.59 -0.21 -2.84
N PHE A 116 2.96 -0.38 -4.11
CA PHE A 116 2.57 -1.56 -4.90
C PHE A 116 3.63 -2.65 -4.94
N THR A 117 4.83 -2.38 -4.41
CA THR A 117 5.95 -3.34 -4.38
C THR A 117 6.52 -3.57 -2.98
N PHE A 118 6.04 -2.87 -1.94
CA PHE A 118 6.57 -2.94 -0.56
C PHE A 118 6.61 -4.35 0.01
N TYR A 119 5.75 -5.23 -0.48
CA TYR A 119 5.70 -6.61 -0.04
C TYR A 119 6.90 -7.42 -0.57
N GLN A 120 7.50 -7.06 -1.71
CA GLN A 120 8.51 -7.89 -2.39
C GLN A 120 9.75 -8.12 -1.51
N ASP A 121 10.14 -7.13 -0.72
CA ASP A 121 11.28 -7.19 0.18
C ASP A 121 10.82 -7.04 1.64
N GLY A 122 11.45 -7.78 2.57
CA GLY A 122 11.17 -7.65 4.01
C GLY A 122 10.00 -8.47 4.57
N TYR A 123 9.21 -9.16 3.74
CA TYR A 123 8.06 -9.96 4.20
C TYR A 123 8.09 -11.43 3.75
N ASN A 124 7.52 -12.31 4.58
CA ASN A 124 7.09 -13.65 4.20
C ASN A 124 5.62 -13.61 3.76
N PHE A 125 5.23 -14.48 2.83
CA PHE A 125 3.89 -14.49 2.24
C PHE A 125 3.18 -15.83 2.46
N ASP A 126 1.91 -15.75 2.83
CA ASP A 126 1.03 -16.90 2.94
C ASP A 126 -0.30 -16.66 2.23
N TRP A 127 -0.78 -17.70 1.53
CA TRP A 127 -2.13 -17.70 0.96
C TRP A 127 -3.16 -17.78 2.09
N ASP A 128 -3.99 -16.76 2.24
CA ASP A 128 -4.99 -16.67 3.30
C ASP A 128 -6.41 -16.94 2.72
N ILE A 129 -7.44 -16.48 3.42
CA ILE A 129 -8.83 -16.69 3.07
C ILE A 129 -9.25 -16.02 1.76
N THR A 130 -10.26 -16.60 1.12
CA THR A 130 -11.04 -15.95 0.07
C THR A 130 -12.35 -15.43 0.66
N GLN A 131 -12.75 -14.21 0.30
CA GLN A 131 -14.01 -13.61 0.71
C GLN A 131 -14.82 -13.13 -0.49
N ASN A 132 -16.15 -13.23 -0.41
CA ASN A 132 -17.03 -12.54 -1.34
C ASN A 132 -17.44 -11.20 -0.75
N VAL A 133 -17.17 -10.11 -1.44
CA VAL A 133 -17.52 -8.75 -1.03
C VAL A 133 -18.32 -8.10 -2.14
N ASN A 134 -19.63 -7.95 -1.94
CA ASN A 134 -20.55 -7.35 -2.92
C ASN A 134 -20.43 -7.97 -4.33
N GLY A 135 -20.31 -9.30 -4.40
CA GLY A 135 -20.18 -10.03 -5.66
C GLY A 135 -18.73 -10.16 -6.17
N ARG A 136 -17.76 -9.45 -5.59
CA ARG A 136 -16.33 -9.58 -5.93
C ARG A 136 -15.70 -10.70 -5.12
N THR A 137 -14.89 -11.53 -5.77
CA THR A 137 -14.11 -12.56 -5.08
C THR A 137 -12.74 -11.99 -4.73
N ILE A 138 -12.53 -11.70 -3.45
CA ILE A 138 -11.30 -11.14 -2.91
C ILE A 138 -10.45 -12.26 -2.31
N GLN A 139 -9.25 -12.45 -2.82
CA GLN A 139 -8.24 -13.32 -2.24
C GLN A 139 -7.32 -12.52 -1.33
N TYR A 140 -7.18 -12.93 -0.07
CA TYR A 140 -6.21 -12.32 0.82
C TYR A 140 -4.87 -13.04 0.75
N VAL A 141 -3.79 -12.25 0.71
CA VAL A 141 -2.43 -12.71 0.95
C VAL A 141 -1.97 -12.09 2.25
N LYS A 142 -1.49 -12.92 3.17
CA LYS A 142 -0.95 -12.46 4.44
C LYS A 142 0.55 -12.22 4.29
N LEU A 143 0.98 -11.02 4.68
CA LEU A 143 2.37 -10.60 4.73
C LEU A 143 2.79 -10.53 6.20
N THR A 144 3.87 -11.21 6.56
CA THR A 144 4.45 -11.15 7.90
C THR A 144 5.89 -10.64 7.79
N PRO A 145 6.27 -9.56 8.49
CA PRO A 145 7.63 -9.05 8.40
C PRO A 145 8.64 -10.12 8.79
N LYS A 146 9.81 -10.11 8.14
CA LYS A 146 10.95 -10.96 8.48
C LYS A 146 11.69 -10.46 9.72
N ASP A 147 11.63 -9.15 9.96
CA ASP A 147 12.16 -8.50 11.15
C ASP A 147 11.23 -8.71 12.35
N SER A 148 11.79 -9.21 13.46
CA SER A 148 11.04 -9.44 14.70
C SER A 148 10.72 -8.14 15.46
N GLU A 149 11.48 -7.07 15.22
CA GLU A 149 11.30 -5.76 15.86
C GLU A 149 10.39 -4.82 15.05
N ALA A 150 9.80 -5.31 13.96
CA ALA A 150 8.93 -4.52 13.11
C ALA A 150 7.71 -3.96 13.88
N GLU A 151 7.38 -2.69 13.63
CA GLU A 151 6.18 -2.03 14.19
C GLU A 151 4.87 -2.61 13.64
N VAL A 152 4.97 -3.47 12.63
CA VAL A 152 3.85 -4.15 11.98
C VAL A 152 3.86 -5.61 12.38
N LYS A 153 2.74 -6.11 12.92
CA LYS A 153 2.59 -7.54 13.23
C LYS A 153 2.32 -8.37 11.98
N ASN A 154 1.41 -7.90 11.13
CA ASN A 154 1.09 -8.50 9.83
C ASN A 154 0.28 -7.53 8.97
N ILE A 155 0.22 -7.81 7.68
CA ILE A 155 -0.63 -7.14 6.71
C ILE A 155 -1.46 -8.20 5.98
N LEU A 156 -2.75 -7.94 5.80
CA LEU A 156 -3.61 -8.67 4.87
C LEU A 156 -3.83 -7.81 3.63
N LEU A 157 -3.37 -8.29 2.49
CA LEU A 157 -3.57 -7.66 1.20
C LEU A 157 -4.70 -8.37 0.46
N GLY A 158 -5.86 -7.72 0.36
CA GLY A 158 -7.01 -8.23 -0.37
C GLY A 158 -6.91 -7.90 -1.86
N ILE A 159 -6.90 -8.93 -2.70
CA ILE A 159 -6.72 -8.81 -4.16
C ILE A 159 -7.98 -9.33 -4.84
N ASP A 160 -8.56 -8.52 -5.71
CA ASP A 160 -9.68 -8.94 -6.54
C ASP A 160 -9.19 -9.97 -7.58
N LYS A 161 -9.75 -11.18 -7.55
CA LYS A 161 -9.25 -12.30 -8.37
C LYS A 161 -9.48 -12.11 -9.87
N GLU A 162 -10.46 -11.31 -10.27
CA GLU A 162 -10.81 -11.08 -11.67
C GLU A 162 -9.92 -9.99 -12.26
N THR A 163 -9.83 -8.86 -11.59
CA THR A 163 -9.13 -7.68 -12.09
C THR A 163 -7.63 -7.71 -11.80
N LYS A 164 -7.21 -8.43 -10.75
CA LYS A 164 -5.88 -8.40 -10.13
C LYS A 164 -5.53 -7.03 -9.53
N ASN A 165 -6.53 -6.22 -9.19
CA ASN A 165 -6.32 -4.98 -8.47
C ASN A 165 -6.38 -5.23 -6.96
N ILE A 166 -5.63 -4.44 -6.20
CA ILE A 166 -5.73 -4.42 -4.74
C ILE A 166 -7.08 -3.81 -4.37
N TYR A 167 -7.86 -4.53 -3.57
CA TYR A 167 -9.13 -4.09 -3.01
C TYR A 167 -8.91 -3.33 -1.69
N ASN A 168 -8.13 -3.91 -0.77
CA ASN A 168 -7.80 -3.30 0.51
C ASN A 168 -6.46 -3.81 1.06
N LEU A 169 -5.93 -3.05 2.00
CA LEU A 169 -4.83 -3.41 2.87
C LEU A 169 -5.31 -3.29 4.31
N ILE A 170 -5.09 -4.33 5.12
CA ILE A 170 -5.37 -4.32 6.56
C ILE A 170 -4.07 -4.60 7.29
N GLN A 171 -3.49 -3.58 7.89
CA GLN A 171 -2.30 -3.68 8.73
C GLN A 171 -2.74 -3.87 10.18
N THR A 172 -2.14 -4.83 10.88
CA THR A 172 -2.29 -5.00 12.33
C THR A 172 -0.95 -4.74 13.01
N GLN A 173 -0.94 -3.90 14.04
CA GLN A 173 0.22 -3.63 14.88
C GLN A 173 0.22 -4.54 16.13
N PRO A 174 1.37 -4.71 16.82
CA PRO A 174 1.47 -5.54 18.03
C PRO A 174 0.49 -5.15 19.15
N ASN A 175 0.21 -3.85 19.31
CA ASN A 175 -0.74 -3.31 20.29
C ASN A 175 -2.22 -3.53 19.91
N GLY A 176 -2.51 -4.20 18.79
CA GLY A 176 -3.88 -4.47 18.33
C GLY A 176 -4.50 -3.36 17.48
N THR A 177 -3.81 -2.23 17.27
CA THR A 177 -4.25 -1.21 16.31
C THR A 177 -4.35 -1.83 14.92
N LYS A 178 -5.48 -1.59 14.26
CA LYS A 178 -5.74 -1.97 12.88
C LYS A 178 -5.86 -0.72 12.02
N ILE A 179 -5.07 -0.70 10.95
CA ILE A 179 -5.15 0.32 9.91
C ILE A 179 -5.69 -0.35 8.66
N THR A 180 -6.80 0.14 8.13
CA THR A 180 -7.43 -0.37 6.92
C THR A 180 -7.47 0.70 5.84
N ILE A 181 -6.86 0.43 4.69
CA ILE A 181 -6.97 1.25 3.49
C ILE A 181 -7.80 0.47 2.47
N THR A 182 -8.95 1.02 2.07
CA THR A 182 -9.86 0.39 1.10
C THR A 182 -9.95 1.23 -0.16
N VAL A 183 -9.65 0.62 -1.30
CA VAL A 183 -9.79 1.25 -2.62
C VAL A 183 -11.29 1.37 -2.94
N LYS A 184 -11.76 2.60 -3.16
CA LYS A 184 -13.14 2.92 -3.51
C LYS A 184 -13.32 3.08 -5.02
N SER A 185 -12.32 3.65 -5.68
CA SER A 185 -12.29 3.89 -7.11
C SER A 185 -10.86 3.67 -7.60
N PHE A 186 -10.72 3.04 -8.75
CA PHE A 186 -9.43 2.80 -9.38
C PHE A 186 -9.59 2.96 -10.88
N LYS A 187 -9.02 4.03 -11.42
CA LYS A 187 -9.06 4.37 -12.84
C LYS A 187 -7.65 4.38 -13.39
N THR A 188 -7.47 3.89 -14.60
CA THR A 188 -6.15 3.79 -15.24
C THR A 188 -6.13 4.52 -16.56
N ASN A 189 -4.94 4.91 -17.00
CA ASN A 189 -4.69 5.50 -18.32
C ASN A 189 -5.61 6.69 -18.62
N GLN A 190 -5.88 7.49 -17.59
CA GLN A 190 -6.73 8.68 -17.69
C GLN A 190 -5.97 9.81 -18.39
N SER A 191 -6.70 10.72 -19.02
CA SER A 191 -6.12 11.98 -19.46
C SER A 191 -5.91 12.87 -18.23
N LEU A 192 -4.65 13.17 -17.91
CA LEU A 192 -4.27 14.01 -16.77
C LEU A 192 -3.82 15.39 -17.25
N ALA A 193 -4.08 16.42 -16.45
CA ALA A 193 -3.57 17.76 -16.71
C ALA A 193 -2.02 17.76 -16.74
N GLN A 194 -1.42 18.49 -17.69
CA GLN A 194 0.03 18.48 -17.89
C GLN A 194 0.80 18.98 -16.66
N ASN A 195 0.21 19.91 -15.91
CA ASN A 195 0.77 20.52 -14.71
C ASN A 195 0.33 19.84 -13.41
N LEU A 196 -0.35 18.68 -13.47
CA LEU A 196 -0.84 17.99 -12.27
C LEU A 196 0.29 17.68 -11.29
N PHE A 197 1.45 17.30 -11.82
CA PHE A 197 2.64 16.94 -11.03
C PHE A 197 3.67 18.07 -10.97
N THR A 198 3.23 19.32 -11.07
CA THR A 198 4.10 20.50 -11.06
C THR A 198 3.75 21.40 -9.89
N PHE A 199 4.75 21.66 -9.04
CA PHE A 199 4.60 22.65 -7.99
C PHE A 199 4.73 24.05 -8.58
N ASP A 200 3.76 24.91 -8.29
CA ASP A 200 3.75 26.30 -8.69
C ASP A 200 3.67 27.18 -7.44
N GLU A 201 4.82 27.71 -7.05
CA GLU A 201 5.00 28.54 -5.86
C GLU A 201 4.13 29.81 -5.89
N SER A 202 3.82 30.33 -7.09
CA SER A 202 3.02 31.55 -7.24
C SER A 202 1.58 31.39 -6.73
N ARG A 203 1.10 30.14 -6.60
CA ARG A 203 -0.23 29.82 -6.05
C ARG A 203 -0.29 29.90 -4.52
N TYR A 204 0.86 30.10 -3.86
CA TYR A 204 1.00 30.01 -2.41
C TYR A 204 1.68 31.26 -1.81
N SER A 205 1.34 32.44 -2.32
CA SER A 205 1.99 33.70 -1.92
C SER A 205 1.85 34.06 -0.44
N ASN A 206 0.86 33.49 0.26
CA ASN A 206 0.63 33.67 1.70
C ASN A 206 1.21 32.55 2.56
N TYR A 207 1.79 31.50 1.97
CA TYR A 207 2.28 30.36 2.73
C TYR A 207 3.73 30.59 3.20
N TYR A 208 4.05 30.09 4.38
CA TYR A 208 5.43 29.90 4.81
C TYR A 208 6.04 28.72 4.06
N ILE A 209 7.20 28.93 3.43
CA ILE A 209 7.87 27.90 2.64
C ILE A 209 9.18 27.50 3.33
N ASN A 210 9.18 26.29 3.89
CA ASN A 210 10.34 25.67 4.49
C ASN A 210 11.07 24.80 3.46
N ARG A 211 12.39 25.00 3.33
CA ARG A 211 13.23 24.26 2.38
C ARG A 211 14.20 23.38 3.16
N LEU A 212 14.02 22.08 3.02
CA LEU A 212 14.80 21.03 3.68
C LEU A 212 15.85 20.54 2.67
N ASP A 213 17.13 20.73 2.98
CA ASP A 213 18.26 20.34 2.12
C ASP A 213 18.49 18.83 2.10
#